data_AF-A0A3D0RST4-F1
#
_entry.id   AF-A0A3D0RST4-F1
#
_cell.length_a   1.000
_cell.length_b   1.000
_cell.length_c   1.000
_cell.angle_alpha   90.00
_cell.angle_beta   90.00
_cell.angle_gamma   90.00
#
_symmetry.space_group_name_H-M   'P 1'
#
loop_
_entity.id
_entity.type
_entity.pdbx_description
1 polymer ?
#
loop_
_entity_poly.entity_id
_entity_poly.type
_entity_poly.pdbx_seq_one_letter_code
_entity_poly.pdbx_strand_id
1 'polypeptide(L)'
;IYAKLGSIETLRLSNRATGKLTIQVSRRVDVGFGTGRGGTITVSGGALGVVFDGRGRPLNLPTDPVRRRELIKKWNWTLGGG
;
A
#
# COMPACT_ATOMS: atom_id res chain seq x y z
N ILE A 1 9.33 4.65 2.07
CA ILE A 1 8.73 3.41 2.63
C ILE A 1 8.95 2.26 1.64
N TYR A 2 8.95 1.01 2.11
CA TYR A 2 9.01 -0.16 1.23
C TYR A 2 7.70 -0.94 1.36
N ALA A 3 6.91 -1.00 0.28
CA ALA A 3 5.70 -1.80 0.23
C ALA A 3 6.00 -3.18 -0.38
N LYS A 4 5.62 -4.25 0.32
CA LYS A 4 5.76 -5.62 -0.17
C LYS A 4 4.45 -6.06 -0.83
N LEU A 5 4.54 -6.95 -1.81
CA LEU A 5 3.34 -7.62 -2.33
C LEU A 5 2.61 -8.32 -1.18
N GLY A 6 1.29 -8.12 -1.09
CA GLY A 6 0.46 -8.59 0.01
C GLY A 6 0.39 -7.66 1.23
N SER A 7 1.09 -6.51 1.24
CA SER A 7 1.04 -5.56 2.35
C SER A 7 0.16 -4.34 2.08
N ILE A 8 -0.25 -3.70 3.17
CA ILE A 8 -0.75 -2.32 3.18
C ILE A 8 0.31 -1.51 3.91
N GLU A 9 0.70 -0.36 3.35
CA GLU A 9 1.59 0.59 4.00
C GLU A 9 0.98 1.99 4.00
N THR A 10 1.35 2.81 4.98
CA THR A 10 0.94 4.22 5.07
C THR A 10 2.14 5.14 5.05
N LEU A 11 2.00 6.28 4.37
CA LEU A 11 2.92 7.40 4.44
C LEU A 11 2.20 8.59 5.05
N ARG A 12 2.82 9.19 6.07
CA ARG A 12 2.25 10.37 6.74
C ARG A 12 2.21 11.54 5.78
N LEU A 13 1.02 12.07 5.56
CA LEU A 13 0.76 13.35 4.91
C LEU A 13 -0.53 13.89 5.54
N SER A 14 -0.49 15.12 6.06
CA SER A 14 -1.64 15.70 6.75
C SER A 14 -2.86 15.72 5.84
N ASN A 15 -4.05 15.58 6.43
CA ASN A 15 -5.31 15.61 5.68
C ASN A 15 -5.41 16.90 4.84
N ARG A 16 -5.73 16.76 3.56
CA ARG A 16 -5.76 17.82 2.53
C ARG A 16 -4.42 18.47 2.18
N ALA A 17 -3.32 18.10 2.82
CA ALA A 17 -2.00 18.55 2.38
C ALA A 17 -1.62 17.88 1.05
N THR A 18 -0.92 18.61 0.19
CA THR A 18 -0.44 18.11 -1.10
C THR A 18 1.06 17.85 -1.04
N GLY A 19 1.53 16.79 -1.70
CA GLY A 19 2.95 16.46 -1.80
C GLY A 19 3.29 15.79 -3.13
N LYS A 20 4.58 15.77 -3.48
CA LYS A 20 5.11 14.97 -4.59
C LYS A 20 5.59 13.62 -4.07
N LEU A 21 5.07 12.54 -4.65
CA LEU A 21 5.43 11.16 -4.34
C LEU A 21 6.20 10.57 -5.53
N THR A 22 7.45 10.18 -5.29
CA THR A 22 8.24 9.41 -6.26
C THR A 22 8.15 7.92 -5.92
N ILE A 23 7.77 7.12 -6.91
CA ILE A 23 7.59 5.68 -6.80
C ILE A 23 8.68 4.99 -7.62
N GLN A 24 9.36 4.02 -7.02
CA GLN A 24 10.26 3.09 -7.69
C GLN A 24 9.71 1.68 -7.50
N VAL A 25 9.76 0.86 -8.56
CA VAL A 25 9.17 -0.49 -8.56
C VAL A 25 10.16 -1.53 -9.06
N SER A 26 9.99 -2.77 -8.61
CA SER A 26 10.75 -3.90 -9.15
C SER A 26 10.30 -4.23 -10.60
N ARG A 27 11.17 -4.89 -11.38
CA ARG A 27 10.99 -5.11 -12.83
C ARG A 27 9.67 -5.75 -13.28
N ARG A 28 8.97 -6.50 -12.41
CA ARG A 28 7.74 -7.24 -12.74
C ARG A 28 6.48 -6.64 -12.11
N VAL A 29 6.59 -5.46 -11.50
CA VAL A 29 5.48 -4.79 -10.83
C VAL A 29 4.97 -3.66 -11.72
N ASP A 30 3.66 -3.57 -11.87
CA ASP A 30 2.99 -2.46 -12.52
C ASP A 30 2.13 -1.71 -11.49
N VAL A 31 2.29 -0.39 -11.45
CA VAL A 31 1.56 0.53 -10.56
C VAL A 31 0.77 1.58 -11.35
N GLY A 32 0.54 1.33 -12.65
CA GLY A 32 -0.18 2.23 -13.55
C GLY A 32 0.71 3.03 -14.50
N PHE A 33 2.04 2.91 -14.39
CA PHE A 33 3.00 3.53 -15.33
C PHE A 33 3.59 2.55 -16.35
N GLY A 34 3.11 1.30 -16.35
CA GLY A 34 3.66 0.20 -17.13
C GLY A 34 4.59 -0.68 -16.29
N THR A 35 4.75 -1.93 -16.72
CA THR A 35 5.52 -2.94 -15.97
C THR A 35 6.96 -2.51 -15.76
N GLY A 36 7.40 -2.53 -14.50
CA GLY A 36 8.75 -2.14 -14.08
C GLY A 36 9.01 -0.63 -14.11
N ARG A 37 7.97 0.19 -14.32
CA ARG A 37 8.11 1.66 -14.41
C ARG A 37 7.57 2.34 -13.16
N GLY A 38 8.43 3.16 -12.58
CA GLY A 38 8.08 4.12 -11.54
C GLY A 38 7.77 5.51 -12.12
N GLY A 39 7.38 6.43 -11.25
CA GLY A 39 7.05 7.81 -11.66
C GLY A 39 6.91 8.74 -10.46
N THR A 40 6.83 10.04 -10.73
CA THR A 40 6.50 11.05 -9.72
C THR A 40 5.10 11.57 -9.96
N ILE A 41 4.26 11.53 -8.92
CA ILE A 41 2.89 12.04 -8.94
C ILE A 41 2.65 13.04 -7.83
N THR A 42 1.71 13.94 -8.06
CA THR A 42 1.13 14.77 -6.99
C THR A 42 0.06 13.96 -6.27
N VAL A 43 0.12 13.94 -4.94
CA VAL A 43 -0.86 13.25 -4.09
C VAL A 43 -1.37 14.20 -3.01
N SER A 44 -2.59 13.94 -2.55
CA SER A 44 -3.18 14.61 -1.39
C SER A 44 -3.31 13.63 -0.22
N GLY A 45 -3.01 14.08 1.00
CA GLY A 45 -3.21 13.28 2.21
C GLY A 45 -4.69 13.14 2.56
N GLY A 46 -5.13 11.92 2.90
CA GLY A 46 -6.44 11.66 3.50
C GLY A 46 -6.37 11.57 5.02
N ALA A 47 -7.44 11.05 5.64
CA ALA A 47 -7.50 10.83 7.09
C ALA A 47 -6.38 9.90 7.63
N LEU A 48 -5.88 9.00 6.79
CA LEU A 48 -4.78 8.07 7.10
C LEU A 48 -3.46 8.45 6.42
N GLY A 49 -3.38 9.65 5.82
CA GLY A 49 -2.29 10.03 4.92
C GLY A 49 -2.43 9.41 3.54
N VAL A 50 -1.33 8.93 2.97
CA VAL A 50 -1.30 8.22 1.68
C VAL A 50 -1.21 6.72 1.95
N VAL A 51 -2.17 5.95 1.43
CA VAL A 51 -2.24 4.50 1.61
C VAL A 51 -1.78 3.79 0.34
N PHE A 52 -0.87 2.84 0.49
CA PHE A 52 -0.42 1.94 -0.56
C PHE A 52 -1.08 0.58 -0.35
N ASP A 53 -2.03 0.23 -1.22
CA ASP A 53 -2.69 -1.08 -1.20
C ASP A 53 -1.97 -2.05 -2.15
N GLY A 54 -0.99 -2.77 -1.60
CA GLY A 54 -0.22 -3.78 -2.31
C GLY A 54 -0.79 -5.19 -2.19
N ARG A 55 -2.03 -5.37 -1.73
CA ARG A 55 -2.60 -6.70 -1.42
C ARG A 55 -2.75 -7.64 -2.61
N GLY A 56 -2.70 -7.10 -3.83
CA GLY A 56 -2.89 -7.85 -5.07
C GLY A 56 -4.37 -8.11 -5.38
N ARG A 57 -4.63 -8.33 -6.68
CA ARG A 57 -5.94 -8.71 -7.20
C ARG A 57 -5.77 -9.86 -8.23
N PRO A 58 -6.56 -10.95 -8.13
CA PRO A 58 -7.49 -11.25 -7.04
C PRO A 58 -6.77 -11.36 -5.68
N LEU A 59 -7.50 -11.13 -4.59
CA LEU A 59 -6.92 -11.14 -3.25
C LEU A 59 -6.55 -12.59 -2.89
N ASN A 60 -5.26 -12.89 -2.76
CA ASN A 60 -4.79 -14.22 -2.38
C ASN A 60 -4.65 -14.31 -0.85
N LEU A 61 -5.64 -14.92 -0.19
CA LEU A 61 -5.65 -15.08 1.26
C LEU A 61 -5.12 -16.47 1.66
N PRO A 62 -4.41 -16.57 2.80
CA PRO A 62 -4.07 -17.87 3.36
C PRO A 62 -5.32 -18.74 3.57
N THR A 63 -5.23 -20.01 3.21
CA THR A 63 -6.28 -21.01 3.44
C THR A 63 -6.42 -21.30 4.94
N ASP A 64 -5.30 -21.38 5.65
CA ASP A 64 -5.25 -21.50 7.10
C ASP A 64 -5.96 -20.33 7.79
N PRO A 65 -7.01 -20.59 8.60
CA PRO A 65 -7.84 -19.54 9.18
C PRO A 65 -7.09 -18.67 10.20
N VAL A 66 -6.11 -19.23 10.91
CA VAL A 66 -5.32 -18.49 11.90
C VAL A 66 -4.41 -17.50 11.17
N ARG A 67 -3.65 -17.95 10.18
CA ARG A 67 -2.77 -17.10 9.36
C ARG A 67 -3.55 -16.02 8.62
N ARG A 68 -4.73 -16.33 8.11
CA ARG A 68 -5.60 -15.34 7.45
C ARG A 68 -6.03 -14.24 8.43
N ARG A 69 -6.45 -14.60 9.63
CA ARG A 69 -6.83 -13.63 10.67
C ARG A 69 -5.65 -12.74 11.07
N GLU A 70 -4.48 -13.33 11.28
CA GLU A 70 -3.28 -12.56 11.65
C GLU A 70 -2.82 -11.62 10.52
N LEU A 71 -2.95 -12.02 9.26
CA LEU A 71 -2.70 -11.14 8.11
C LEU A 71 -3.68 -9.95 8.09
N ILE A 72 -4.97 -10.19 8.33
CA ILE A 72 -5.99 -9.13 8.36
C ILE A 72 -5.75 -8.19 9.55
N LYS A 73 -5.45 -8.71 10.74
CA LYS A 73 -5.09 -7.90 11.91
C LYS A 73 -3.88 -7.02 11.61
N LYS A 74 -2.85 -7.57 10.96
CA LYS A 74 -1.68 -6.80 10.53
C LYS A 74 -2.07 -5.64 9.62
N TRP A 75 -2.93 -5.87 8.63
CA TRP A 75 -3.43 -4.79 7.76
C TRP A 75 -4.20 -3.71 8.54
N ASN A 76 -5.10 -4.12 9.45
CA ASN A 76 -5.87 -3.18 10.27
C ASN A 76 -4.95 -2.35 11.18
N TRP A 77 -3.94 -2.98 11.78
CA TRP A 77 -2.96 -2.29 12.62
C TRP A 77 -2.20 -1.22 11.82
N THR A 78 -1.77 -1.52 10.58
CA THR A 78 -1.10 -0.52 9.72
C THR A 78 -2.00 0.69 9.40
N LEU A 79 -3.32 0.47 9.36
CA LEU A 79 -4.31 1.53 9.13
C LEU A 79 -4.74 2.25 10.43
N GLY A 80 -4.16 1.89 11.58
CA GLY A 80 -4.47 2.52 12.87
C GLY A 80 -5.73 1.97 13.56
N GLY A 81 -6.28 0.84 13.10
CA GLY A 81 -7.43 0.16 13.70
C GLY A 81 -7.07 -0.76 14.87
N GLY A 82 -6.08 -0.37 15.69
CA GLY A 82 -5.69 -1.06 16.93
C GLY A 82 -6.64 -0.76 18.07
#